data_AF-A0A2T6DCB1-F1
#
_entry.id   AF-A0A2T6DCB1-F1
#
_cell.length_a   1.000
_cell.length_b   1.000
_cell.length_c   1.000
_cell.angle_alpha   90.00
_cell.angle_beta   90.00
_cell.angle_gamma   90.00
#
_symmetry.space_group_name_H-M   'P 1'
#
loop_
_entity.id
_entity.type
_entity.pdbx_description
1 polymer ?
#
loop_
_entity_poly.entity_id
_entity_poly.type
_entity_poly.pdbx_seq_one_letter_code
_entity_poly.pdbx_strand_id
1 'polypeptide(L)'
;MSSTPRKVRTLDVRPLIAQGEEPLASIMATVRAVAPGESFVLISPFLPSPLIERLQSEGFTARPEHRSDGGWQTQFTRPAAPDAR
;
A
#
# COMPACT_ATOMS: atom_id res chain seq x y z
N MET A 1 28.33 1.82 -0.92
CA MET A 1 26.99 2.11 -1.47
C MET A 1 26.15 0.87 -1.29
N SER A 2 25.59 0.68 -0.09
CA SER A 2 24.77 -0.51 0.21
C SER A 2 23.32 -0.05 0.31
N SER A 3 22.57 -0.16 -0.78
CA SER A 3 21.11 -0.07 -0.73
C SER A 3 20.60 -1.30 0.02
N THR A 4 20.27 -1.14 1.30
CA THR A 4 19.56 -2.15 2.07
C THR A 4 18.28 -2.54 1.33
N PRO A 5 17.97 -3.83 1.12
CA PRO A 5 16.74 -4.24 0.46
C PRO A 5 15.56 -3.82 1.35
N ARG A 6 14.91 -2.72 0.97
CA ARG A 6 13.69 -2.23 1.64
C ARG A 6 12.65 -3.33 1.51
N LYS A 7 12.23 -3.91 2.63
CA LYS A 7 11.30 -5.04 2.66
C LYS A 7 9.92 -4.56 2.20
N VAL A 8 9.61 -4.74 0.91
CA VAL A 8 8.31 -4.36 0.34
C VAL A 8 7.31 -5.48 0.64
N ARG A 9 6.34 -5.22 1.53
CA ARG A 9 5.26 -6.19 1.81
C ARG A 9 4.19 -6.08 0.73
N THR A 10 3.72 -7.20 0.17
CA THR A 10 2.64 -7.21 -0.83
C THR A 10 1.37 -7.78 -0.21
N LEU A 11 0.23 -7.12 -0.42
CA LEU A 11 -1.10 -7.55 -0.01
C LEU A 11 -1.98 -7.65 -1.27
N ASP A 12 -2.40 -8.86 -1.65
CA ASP A 12 -3.36 -9.07 -2.73
C ASP A 12 -4.76 -9.24 -2.15
N VAL A 13 -5.66 -8.32 -2.50
CA VAL A 13 -7.04 -8.32 -2.01
C VAL A 13 -8.04 -8.79 -3.06
N ARG A 14 -7.59 -9.13 -4.29
CA ARG A 14 -8.47 -9.63 -5.36
C ARG A 14 -9.24 -10.90 -4.94
N PRO A 15 -8.63 -11.89 -4.26
CA PRO A 15 -9.36 -13.08 -3.83
C PRO A 15 -10.44 -12.77 -2.80
N LEU A 16 -10.17 -11.84 -1.87
CA LEU A 16 -11.13 -11.41 -0.85
C LEU A 16 -12.36 -10.78 -1.52
N ILE A 17 -12.12 -9.84 -2.44
CA ILE A 17 -13.19 -9.17 -3.19
C ILE A 17 -13.98 -10.17 -4.05
N ALA A 18 -13.30 -11.12 -4.70
CA ALA A 18 -13.95 -12.16 -5.50
C ALA A 18 -14.86 -13.09 -4.68
N GLN A 19 -14.58 -13.24 -3.38
CA GLN A 19 -15.40 -14.00 -2.43
C GLN A 19 -16.50 -13.15 -1.78
N GLY A 20 -16.59 -11.85 -2.09
CA GLY A 20 -17.53 -10.92 -1.46
C GLY A 20 -17.10 -10.45 -0.06
N GLU A 21 -15.84 -10.67 0.31
CA GLU A 21 -15.28 -10.23 1.60
C GLU A 21 -14.76 -8.79 1.52
N GLU A 22 -14.87 -8.06 2.64
CA GLU A 22 -14.37 -6.68 2.73
C GLU A 22 -12.86 -6.65 3.06
N PRO A 23 -12.00 -6.12 2.17
CA PRO A 23 -10.55 -6.15 2.38
C PRO A 23 -10.02 -5.00 3.25
N LEU A 24 -10.86 -4.00 3.57
CA LEU A 24 -10.43 -2.77 4.22
C LEU A 24 -9.76 -3.03 5.57
N ALA A 25 -10.31 -3.95 6.38
CA ALA A 25 -9.71 -4.33 7.66
C ALA A 25 -8.27 -4.87 7.49
N SER A 26 -8.04 -5.78 6.54
CA SER A 26 -6.72 -6.34 6.22
C SER A 26 -5.74 -5.31 5.69
N ILE A 27 -6.23 -4.37 4.86
CA ILE A 27 -5.45 -3.24 4.37
C ILE A 27 -5.01 -2.36 5.54
N MET A 28 -5.94 -1.95 6.41
CA MET A 28 -5.62 -1.07 7.54
C MET A 28 -4.70 -1.75 8.56
N ALA A 29 -4.82 -3.06 8.77
CA ALA A 29 -3.87 -3.83 9.58
C ALA A 29 -2.45 -3.78 8.98
N THR A 30 -2.35 -3.88 7.65
CA THR A 30 -1.05 -3.76 6.94
C THR A 30 -0.48 -2.34 7.07
N VAL A 31 -1.30 -1.31 6.84
CA VAL A 31 -0.90 0.11 6.97
C VAL A 31 -0.33 0.43 8.36
N ARG A 32 -0.96 -0.10 9.42
CA ARG A 32 -0.50 0.08 10.81
C ARG A 32 0.84 -0.61 11.08
N ALA A 33 1.15 -1.69 10.36
CA ALA A 33 2.39 -2.44 10.51
C ALA A 33 3.54 -1.92 9.62
N VAL A 34 3.31 -0.90 8.80
CA VAL A 34 4.36 -0.28 7.95
C VAL A 34 5.12 0.74 8.78
N ALA A 35 6.41 0.46 9.01
CA ALA A 35 7.28 1.37 9.76
C ALA A 35 7.59 2.65 8.96
N PRO A 36 7.99 3.76 9.63
CA PRO A 36 8.49 4.93 8.95
C PRO A 36 9.67 4.56 8.06
N GLY A 37 9.66 5.00 6.80
CA GLY A 37 10.71 4.59 5.87
C GLY A 37 10.53 3.16 5.36
N GLU A 38 9.33 2.59 5.42
CA GLU A 38 8.95 1.35 4.72
C GLU A 38 7.81 1.58 3.72
N SER A 39 7.50 0.54 2.94
CA SER A 39 6.47 0.55 1.92
C SER A 39 5.79 -0.80 1.80
N PHE A 40 4.53 -0.77 1.37
CA PHE A 40 3.80 -1.96 0.97
C PHE A 40 3.14 -1.76 -0.40
N VAL A 41 2.82 -2.86 -1.07
CA VAL A 41 2.12 -2.89 -2.36
C VAL A 41 0.76 -3.52 -2.14
N LEU A 42 -0.29 -2.82 -2.57
CA LEU A 42 -1.66 -3.33 -2.62
C LEU A 42 -1.96 -3.77 -4.05
N ILE A 43 -2.39 -5.02 -4.23
CA ILE A 43 -2.94 -5.50 -5.50
C ILE A 43 -4.46 -5.54 -5.38
N SER A 44 -5.14 -4.76 -6.22
CA SER A 44 -6.60 -4.63 -6.22
C SER A 44 -7.15 -4.81 -7.64
N PRO A 45 -8.43 -5.22 -7.81
CA PRO A 45 -9.02 -5.40 -9.13
C PRO A 45 -9.34 -4.07 -9.83
N PHE A 46 -9.38 -2.96 -9.10
CA PHE A 46 -9.62 -1.60 -9.59
C PHE A 46 -8.73 -0.60 -8.86
N LEU A 47 -8.65 0.63 -9.37
CA LEU A 47 -7.90 1.73 -8.75
C LEU A 47 -8.50 2.07 -7.38
N PRO A 48 -7.75 1.95 -6.27
CA PRO A 48 -8.29 2.18 -4.93
C PRO A 48 -8.25 3.67 -4.57
N SER A 49 -8.85 4.54 -5.38
CA SER A 49 -8.79 6.02 -5.20
C SER A 49 -9.17 6.49 -3.78
N PRO A 50 -10.27 6.00 -3.16
CA PRO A 50 -10.63 6.44 -1.81
C PRO A 50 -9.58 6.10 -0.76
N LEU A 51 -8.90 4.96 -0.91
CA LEU A 51 -7.81 4.55 -0.01
C LEU A 51 -6.57 5.41 -0.26
N ILE A 52 -6.29 5.73 -1.52
CA ILE A 52 -5.17 6.61 -1.90
C ILE A 52 -5.33 7.98 -1.24
N GLU A 53 -6.49 8.62 -1.41
CA GLU A 53 -6.78 9.93 -0.83
C GLU A 53 -6.67 9.89 0.70
N ARG A 54 -7.26 8.85 1.32
CA ARG A 54 -7.18 8.65 2.77
C ARG A 54 -5.74 8.56 3.24
N LEU A 55 -4.93 7.66 2.68
CA LEU A 55 -3.58 7.45 3.17
C LEU A 55 -2.66 8.65 2.85
N GLN A 56 -2.90 9.36 1.75
CA GLN A 56 -2.22 10.61 1.45
C GLN A 56 -2.50 11.68 2.52
N SER A 57 -3.74 11.80 2.99
CA SER A 57 -4.07 12.69 4.12
C SER A 57 -3.40 12.29 5.44
N GLU A 58 -3.10 10.99 5.61
CA GLU A 58 -2.33 10.44 6.73
C GLU A 58 -0.80 10.58 6.53
N GLY A 59 -0.36 11.23 5.44
CA GLY A 59 1.05 11.53 5.15
C GLY A 59 1.79 10.44 4.36
N PHE A 60 1.09 9.43 3.85
CA PHE A 60 1.71 8.45 2.94
C PHE A 60 1.86 9.03 1.54
N THR A 61 2.79 8.46 0.78
CA THR A 61 2.83 8.62 -0.68
C THR A 61 2.26 7.37 -1.34
N ALA A 62 1.53 7.55 -2.44
CA ALA A 62 0.90 6.47 -3.19
C ALA A 62 1.34 6.54 -4.66
N ARG A 63 1.68 5.40 -5.24
CA ARG A 63 2.02 5.24 -6.66
C ARG A 63 1.17 4.11 -7.25
N PRO A 64 -0.01 4.44 -7.82
CA PRO A 64 -0.82 3.48 -8.53
C PRO A 64 -0.26 3.21 -9.93
N GLU A 65 -0.24 1.94 -10.32
CA GLU A 65 0.16 1.49 -11.65
C GLU A 65 -0.82 0.43 -12.15
N HIS A 66 -1.20 0.54 -13.42
CA HIS A 66 -2.04 -0.45 -14.08
C HIS A 66 -1.22 -1.71 -14.39
N ARG A 67 -1.79 -2.88 -14.12
CA ARG A 67 -1.15 -4.18 -14.39
C ARG A 67 -1.59 -4.71 -15.74
N SER A 68 -0.75 -5.55 -16.34
CA SER A 68 -1.07 -6.26 -17.60
C SER A 68 -2.27 -7.21 -17.48
N ASP A 69 -2.54 -7.71 -16.27
CA ASP A 69 -3.67 -8.58 -15.92
C ASP A 69 -5.01 -7.82 -15.76
N GLY A 70 -5.06 -6.50 -16.02
CA GLY A 70 -6.27 -5.67 -15.89
C GLY A 70 -6.56 -5.20 -14.46
N GLY A 71 -5.81 -5.67 -13.47
CA GLY A 71 -5.84 -5.15 -12.10
C GLY A 71 -4.91 -3.94 -11.89
N TRP A 72 -4.84 -3.49 -10.65
CA TRP A 72 -3.99 -2.38 -10.22
C TRP A 72 -2.99 -2.85 -9.16
N GLN A 73 -1.79 -2.30 -9.20
CA GLN A 73 -0.87 -2.32 -8.08
C GLN A 73 -0.71 -0.90 -7.56
N THR A 74 -0.80 -0.70 -6.25
CA THR A 74 -0.56 0.61 -5.65
C THR A 74 0.52 0.47 -4.59
N GLN A 75 1.67 1.10 -4.83
CA GLN A 75 2.72 1.16 -3.84
C GLN A 75 2.45 2.32 -2.88
N PHE A 76 2.28 2.01 -1.61
CA PHE A 76 2.16 2.97 -0.53
C PHE A 76 3.47 3.03 0.25
N THR A 77 3.99 4.24 0.45
CA THR A 77 5.23 4.47 1.20
C THR A 77 4.96 5.41 2.36
N ARG A 78 5.29 4.95 3.57
CA ARG A 78 5.34 5.82 4.75
C ARG A 78 6.67 6.58 4.69
N PRO A 79 6.68 7.92 4.64
CA PRO A 79 7.92 8.67 4.72
C PRO A 79 8.66 8.30 6.02
N ALA A 80 9.99 8.32 5.99
CA ALA A 80 10.76 8.27 7.23
C ALA A 80 10.34 9.47 8.08
N ALA A 81 10.19 9.27 9.39
CA ALA A 81 10.01 10.41 10.27
C ALA A 81 11.19 11.36 10.01
N PRO A 82 10.97 12.68 9.88
CA PRO A 82 12.09 13.60 9.88
C PRO A 82 12.83 13.35 11.19
N ASP A 83 14.13 13.04 11.11
CA ASP A 83 15.00 12.96 12.29
C ASP A 83 14.75 14.24 13.10
N ALA A 84 14.06 14.10 14.22
CA ALA A 84 13.85 15.18 15.16
C ALA A 84 15.23 15.47 15.76
N ARG A 85 15.88 16.49 15.20
CA ARG A 85 17.20 16.96 15.61
C ARG A 85 17.09 17.95 16.76
#